data_AF-H2R747-F1
#
_entry.id   AF-H2R747-F1
#
_cell.length_a   1.000
_cell.length_b   1.000
_cell.length_c   1.000
_cell.angle_alpha   90.00
_cell.angle_beta   90.00
_cell.angle_gamma   90.00
#
_symmetry.space_group_name_H-M   'P 1'
#
loop_
_entity.id
_entity.type
_entity.pdbx_description
1 polymer ?
#
loop_
_entity_poly.entity_id
_entity_poly.type
_entity_poly.pdbx_seq_one_letter_code
_entity_poly.pdbx_strand_id
1 'polypeptide(L)'
;MMDLRNTPAKSLDKFIEDYLLPDKCFRKQINHAIDIICGFLKERCFQGSSYPVHVSKVVKGGSSGKGTTLRGRSDADLVVFLSPLTTFQDQLNRRGEFIQEIRRQLEACQREERAFSVKFEVQAPRWDNPRALSFVLSSLQLGEGVEFDVLPAFDALGQLTDGYKPDPQIYVKLIEECTYLQKEGEFSTCFTELQRDFLKQRPTKLKSLIRLVKHWYQNCKKKLGKLPPQYALELLTVYAWEQGSMETDFNTAQEFRTVLELVINYQQLCIYWTKYYDFENPIIEKYLRRQLTKPRPVILDPADPTGNLGGGDPKGWRQLAQEAEAWLNYPSTVQTMRPTIPGGIRNMVTLEHMSTLISLIDPAHSRQHPPHRQKRTGPAPSSECQCILGERAPVLSGPVPSFSGGTLDPERTKLLSELVYNPGQNPGLLTPGLVCPLSYHR
;
A
#
# COMPACT_ATOMS: atom_id res chain seq x y z
N MET A 1 3.79 -16.27 -27.68
CA MET A 1 3.73 -15.00 -26.92
C MET A 1 4.97 -14.20 -27.29
N MET A 2 4.82 -12.92 -27.63
CA MET A 2 5.98 -12.06 -27.94
C MET A 2 6.78 -11.81 -26.64
N ASP A 3 8.11 -11.79 -26.69
CA ASP A 3 8.93 -11.35 -25.55
C ASP A 3 9.07 -9.83 -25.61
N LEU A 4 8.85 -9.14 -24.49
CA LEU A 4 9.05 -7.70 -24.34
C LEU A 4 10.45 -7.24 -24.78
N ARG A 5 11.48 -8.09 -24.63
CA ARG A 5 12.84 -7.81 -25.11
C ARG A 5 12.92 -7.63 -26.63
N ASN A 6 12.05 -8.30 -27.37
CA ASN A 6 12.03 -8.26 -28.84
C ASN A 6 10.96 -7.31 -29.40
N THR A 7 10.17 -6.66 -28.54
CA THR A 7 9.14 -5.69 -28.92
C THR A 7 9.79 -4.33 -29.18
N PRO A 8 9.65 -3.72 -30.38
CA PRO A 8 10.16 -2.37 -30.63
C PRO A 8 9.47 -1.31 -29.76
N ALA A 9 10.19 -0.26 -29.37
CA ALA A 9 9.69 0.87 -28.57
C ALA A 9 8.33 1.43 -29.05
N LYS A 10 8.17 1.60 -30.36
CA LYS A 10 6.92 2.07 -31.01
C LYS A 10 5.72 1.12 -30.89
N SER A 11 5.94 -0.12 -30.46
CA SER A 11 4.95 -1.19 -30.37
C SER A 11 4.59 -1.55 -28.92
N LEU A 12 5.13 -0.84 -27.92
CA LEU A 12 4.89 -1.14 -26.51
C LEU A 12 3.43 -0.98 -26.10
N ASP A 13 2.72 0.05 -26.56
CA ASP A 13 1.30 0.25 -26.24
C ASP A 13 0.46 -0.93 -26.75
N LYS A 14 0.75 -1.41 -27.97
CA LYS A 14 0.14 -2.63 -28.53
C LYS A 14 0.51 -3.90 -27.75
N PHE A 15 1.77 -4.03 -27.32
CA PHE A 15 2.19 -5.15 -26.48
C PHE A 15 1.46 -5.18 -25.13
N ILE A 16 1.22 -4.01 -24.52
CA ILE A 16 0.43 -3.89 -23.29
C ILE A 16 -1.01 -4.35 -23.54
N GLU A 17 -1.63 -3.89 -24.63
CA GLU A 17 -3.00 -4.26 -25.01
C GLU A 17 -3.15 -5.76 -25.29
N ASP A 18 -2.30 -6.32 -26.16
CA ASP A 18 -2.37 -7.72 -26.59
C ASP A 18 -2.05 -8.71 -25.45
N TYR A 19 -1.04 -8.40 -24.62
CA TYR A 19 -0.44 -9.38 -23.69
C TYR A 19 -0.55 -9.07 -22.20
N LEU A 20 -0.73 -7.81 -21.78
CA LEU A 20 -0.69 -7.44 -20.36
C LEU A 20 -2.05 -7.07 -19.77
N LEU A 21 -2.97 -6.51 -20.57
CA LEU A 21 -4.31 -6.20 -20.09
C LEU A 21 -5.09 -7.49 -19.78
N PRO A 22 -5.72 -7.60 -18.58
CA PRO A 22 -6.51 -8.78 -18.22
C PRO A 22 -7.78 -8.85 -19.08
N ASP A 23 -8.25 -10.06 -19.36
CA ASP A 23 -9.47 -10.24 -20.15
C ASP A 23 -10.70 -9.61 -19.47
N LYS A 24 -11.59 -9.00 -20.28
CA LYS A 24 -12.77 -8.28 -19.78
C LYS A 24 -13.84 -9.24 -19.24
N CYS A 25 -14.00 -10.42 -19.82
CA CYS A 25 -14.95 -11.43 -19.35
C CYS A 25 -14.41 -12.13 -18.09
N PHE A 26 -13.13 -12.52 -18.08
CA PHE A 26 -12.47 -13.07 -16.90
C PHE A 26 -12.55 -12.11 -15.71
N ARG A 27 -12.27 -10.81 -15.93
CA ARG A 27 -12.39 -9.79 -14.88
C ARG A 27 -13.81 -9.68 -14.29
N LYS A 28 -14.86 -9.87 -15.10
CA LYS A 28 -16.25 -9.91 -14.61
C LYS A 28 -16.51 -11.16 -13.76
N GLN A 29 -16.08 -12.34 -14.23
CA GLN A 29 -16.19 -13.59 -13.47
C GLN A 29 -15.48 -13.51 -12.11
N ILE A 30 -14.24 -12.99 -12.11
CA ILE A 30 -13.44 -12.81 -10.88
C ILE A 30 -14.09 -11.80 -9.93
N ASN A 31 -14.55 -10.64 -10.41
CA ASN A 31 -15.25 -9.69 -9.54
C ASN A 31 -16.49 -10.33 -8.90
N HIS A 32 -17.33 -11.03 -9.68
CA HIS A 32 -18.54 -11.68 -9.14
C HIS A 32 -18.23 -12.76 -8.11
N ALA A 33 -17.20 -13.59 -8.33
CA ALA A 33 -16.74 -14.56 -7.35
C ALA A 33 -16.21 -13.88 -6.07
N ILE A 34 -15.54 -12.74 -6.20
CA ILE A 34 -15.06 -11.96 -5.07
C ILE A 34 -16.22 -11.30 -4.31
N ASP A 35 -17.28 -10.85 -4.99
CA ASP A 35 -18.48 -10.32 -4.33
C ASP A 35 -19.16 -11.39 -3.46
N ILE A 36 -19.29 -12.62 -3.96
CA ILE A 36 -19.78 -13.79 -3.19
C ILE A 36 -18.88 -14.06 -1.97
N ILE A 37 -17.55 -14.14 -2.18
CA ILE A 37 -16.59 -14.38 -1.09
C ILE A 37 -16.64 -13.24 -0.05
N CYS A 38 -16.80 -11.99 -0.46
CA CYS A 38 -16.94 -10.85 0.45
C CYS A 38 -18.24 -10.92 1.27
N GLY A 39 -19.36 -11.34 0.66
CA GLY A 39 -20.62 -11.60 1.36
C GLY A 39 -20.46 -12.71 2.39
N PHE A 40 -19.92 -13.86 1.97
CA PHE A 40 -19.63 -14.99 2.86
C PHE A 40 -18.74 -14.61 4.05
N LEU A 41 -17.65 -13.87 3.81
CA LEU A 41 -16.75 -13.38 4.85
C LEU A 41 -17.46 -12.50 5.88
N LYS A 42 -18.32 -11.59 5.42
CA LYS A 42 -19.06 -10.66 6.31
C LYS A 42 -20.18 -11.34 7.08
N GLU A 43 -20.95 -12.19 6.42
CA GLU A 43 -22.23 -12.67 6.93
C GLU A 43 -22.14 -14.04 7.60
N ARG A 44 -21.31 -14.96 7.07
CA ARG A 44 -21.30 -16.38 7.47
C ARG A 44 -20.03 -16.81 8.20
N CYS A 45 -18.86 -16.28 7.82
CA CYS A 45 -17.55 -16.77 8.24
C CYS A 45 -17.34 -16.85 9.76
N PHE A 46 -17.98 -16.00 10.56
CA PHE A 46 -17.81 -16.01 12.02
C PHE A 46 -19.11 -16.28 12.80
N GLN A 47 -20.19 -16.76 12.15
CA GLN A 47 -21.46 -17.02 12.85
C GLN A 47 -21.35 -18.08 13.97
N GLY A 48 -20.39 -19.01 13.85
CA GLY A 48 -20.14 -20.07 14.82
C GLY A 48 -19.02 -19.79 15.84
N SER A 49 -18.49 -18.56 15.91
CA SER A 49 -17.43 -18.22 16.87
C SER A 49 -17.97 -18.14 18.31
N SER A 50 -17.12 -18.48 19.28
CA SER A 50 -17.48 -18.46 20.71
C SER A 50 -17.64 -17.05 21.30
N TYR A 51 -17.21 -16.02 20.57
CA TYR A 51 -17.36 -14.61 20.89
C TYR A 51 -17.72 -13.83 19.61
N PRO A 52 -18.43 -12.68 19.69
CA PRO A 52 -18.82 -11.93 18.49
C PRO A 52 -17.62 -11.41 17.70
N VAL A 53 -17.49 -11.85 16.46
CA VAL A 53 -16.52 -11.34 15.47
C VAL A 53 -17.30 -10.76 14.30
N HIS A 54 -17.10 -9.48 14.02
CA HIS A 54 -17.70 -8.81 12.87
C HIS A 54 -16.61 -8.35 11.91
N VAL A 55 -16.84 -8.55 10.61
CA VAL A 55 -15.99 -7.97 9.56
C VAL A 55 -16.47 -6.55 9.28
N SER A 56 -15.72 -5.53 9.69
CA SER A 56 -16.12 -4.13 9.47
C SER A 56 -16.17 -3.79 7.98
N LYS A 57 -15.16 -4.25 7.23
CA LYS A 57 -15.07 -4.12 5.78
C LYS A 57 -14.12 -5.17 5.19
N VAL A 58 -14.32 -5.48 3.90
CA VAL A 58 -13.40 -6.27 3.10
C VAL A 58 -12.92 -5.38 1.96
N VAL A 59 -11.60 -5.20 1.85
CA VAL A 59 -10.97 -4.29 0.90
C VAL A 59 -10.15 -5.11 -0.10
N LYS A 60 -10.48 -4.95 -1.38
CA LYS A 60 -9.64 -5.46 -2.46
C LYS A 60 -8.41 -4.58 -2.63
N GLY A 61 -7.26 -5.07 -2.18
CA GLY A 61 -5.93 -4.49 -2.34
C GLY A 61 -5.20 -5.06 -3.56
N GLY A 62 -3.86 -5.09 -3.50
CA GLY A 62 -3.01 -5.66 -4.54
C GLY A 62 -3.21 -5.06 -5.92
N SER A 63 -2.79 -5.79 -6.95
CA SER A 63 -2.90 -5.35 -8.34
C SER A 63 -4.36 -5.12 -8.78
N SER A 64 -5.29 -5.92 -8.25
CA SER A 64 -6.73 -5.92 -8.58
C SER A 64 -7.48 -4.72 -7.98
N GLY A 65 -7.08 -4.26 -6.79
CA GLY A 65 -7.57 -3.03 -6.17
C GLY A 65 -6.98 -1.78 -6.81
N LYS A 66 -5.65 -1.76 -6.98
CA LYS A 66 -4.88 -0.64 -7.58
C LYS A 66 -5.21 -0.43 -9.06
N GLY A 67 -5.76 -1.45 -9.74
CA GLY A 67 -6.07 -1.41 -11.17
C GLY A 67 -4.84 -1.62 -12.07
N THR A 68 -3.83 -2.33 -11.57
CA THR A 68 -2.53 -2.62 -12.20
C THR A 68 -2.32 -4.14 -12.46
N THR A 69 -3.42 -4.91 -12.46
CA THR A 69 -3.53 -6.35 -12.80
C THR A 69 -2.88 -6.71 -14.13
N LEU A 70 -2.16 -7.85 -14.15
CA LEU A 70 -1.54 -8.46 -15.33
C LEU A 70 -2.27 -9.74 -15.78
N ARG A 71 -2.50 -9.88 -17.09
CA ARG A 71 -3.08 -11.08 -17.69
C ARG A 71 -2.34 -12.36 -17.28
N GLY A 72 -3.07 -13.36 -16.77
CA GLY A 72 -2.55 -14.68 -16.40
C GLY A 72 -1.40 -14.73 -15.37
N ARG A 73 -1.08 -13.62 -14.69
CA ARG A 73 0.02 -13.51 -13.71
C ARG A 73 -0.31 -12.52 -12.59
N SER A 74 -1.54 -12.56 -12.07
CA SER A 74 -2.01 -11.57 -11.09
C SER A 74 -2.06 -12.09 -9.66
N ASP A 75 -1.48 -11.25 -8.81
CA ASP A 75 -1.54 -11.20 -7.36
C ASP A 75 -2.61 -10.18 -6.93
N ALA A 76 -3.53 -10.58 -6.05
CA ALA A 76 -4.59 -9.71 -5.54
C ALA A 76 -4.79 -9.90 -4.04
N ASP A 77 -4.96 -8.81 -3.30
CA ASP A 77 -5.09 -8.88 -1.85
C ASP A 77 -6.56 -8.72 -1.45
N LEU A 78 -7.02 -9.50 -0.47
CA LEU A 78 -8.29 -9.28 0.24
C LEU A 78 -7.98 -8.98 1.70
N VAL A 79 -7.98 -7.70 2.05
CA VAL A 79 -7.77 -7.28 3.44
C VAL A 79 -9.12 -7.32 4.16
N VAL A 80 -9.19 -8.12 5.21
CA VAL A 80 -10.40 -8.38 6.00
C VAL A 80 -10.23 -7.69 7.34
N PHE A 81 -10.98 -6.62 7.56
CA PHE A 81 -10.90 -5.82 8.77
C PHE A 81 -11.83 -6.41 9.83
N LEU A 82 -11.31 -6.71 11.01
CA LEU A 82 -12.00 -7.52 12.03
C LEU A 82 -12.20 -6.74 13.34
N SER A 83 -13.44 -6.67 13.84
CA SER A 83 -13.80 -5.94 15.06
C SER A 83 -13.06 -6.34 16.35
N PRO A 84 -12.58 -7.59 16.56
CA PRO A 84 -11.82 -7.93 17.76
C PRO A 84 -10.33 -7.54 17.69
N LEU A 85 -9.85 -7.02 16.55
CA LEU A 85 -8.53 -6.42 16.42
C LEU A 85 -8.68 -4.93 16.72
N THR A 86 -8.22 -4.47 17.89
CA THR A 86 -8.39 -3.07 18.34
C THR A 86 -7.08 -2.28 18.36
N THR A 87 -5.95 -2.97 18.24
CA THR A 87 -4.61 -2.42 18.16
C THR A 87 -3.79 -3.06 17.03
N PHE A 88 -2.68 -2.41 16.66
CA PHE A 88 -1.69 -3.01 15.76
C PHE A 88 -1.10 -4.30 16.35
N GLN A 89 -0.88 -4.35 17.67
CA GLN A 89 -0.33 -5.54 18.33
C GLN A 89 -1.30 -6.73 18.30
N ASP A 90 -2.63 -6.51 18.40
CA ASP A 90 -3.63 -7.57 18.23
C ASP A 90 -3.50 -8.25 16.87
N GLN A 91 -3.35 -7.47 15.79
CA GLN A 91 -3.19 -8.01 14.44
C GLN A 91 -1.96 -8.92 14.37
N LEU A 92 -0.83 -8.49 14.95
CA LEU A 92 0.40 -9.30 14.95
C LEU A 92 0.22 -10.62 15.72
N ASN A 93 -0.42 -10.55 16.90
CA ASN A 93 -0.57 -11.67 17.82
C ASN A 93 -1.65 -12.67 17.38
N ARG A 94 -2.76 -12.19 16.79
CA ARG A 94 -3.98 -12.97 16.56
C ARG A 94 -4.30 -13.26 15.09
N ARG A 95 -3.57 -12.71 14.12
CA ARG A 95 -3.82 -13.02 12.68
C ARG A 95 -3.82 -14.52 12.37
N GLY A 96 -3.04 -15.33 13.09
CA GLY A 96 -3.00 -16.78 12.91
C GLY A 96 -4.34 -17.46 13.24
N GLU A 97 -4.97 -17.06 14.36
CA GLU A 97 -6.32 -17.50 14.77
C GLU A 97 -7.34 -17.20 13.66
N PHE A 98 -7.36 -15.95 13.19
CA PHE A 98 -8.29 -15.52 12.15
C PHE A 98 -8.01 -16.15 10.78
N ILE A 99 -6.76 -16.37 10.39
CA ILE A 99 -6.40 -17.08 9.16
C ILE A 99 -6.90 -18.54 9.21
N GLN A 100 -6.75 -19.23 10.35
CA GLN A 100 -7.22 -20.61 10.50
C GLN A 100 -8.76 -20.71 10.40
N GLU A 101 -9.50 -19.80 11.04
CA GLU A 101 -10.96 -19.79 10.95
C GLU A 101 -11.44 -19.40 9.54
N ILE A 102 -10.89 -18.34 8.94
CA ILE A 102 -11.22 -17.95 7.55
C ILE A 102 -10.92 -19.10 6.60
N ARG A 103 -9.80 -19.82 6.77
CA ARG A 103 -9.46 -21.00 5.98
C ARG A 103 -10.55 -22.07 6.06
N ARG A 104 -10.88 -22.50 7.29
CA ARG A 104 -11.87 -23.55 7.55
C ARG A 104 -13.22 -23.22 6.91
N GLN A 105 -13.58 -21.95 6.92
CA GLN A 105 -14.84 -21.43 6.39
C GLN A 105 -14.82 -21.30 4.86
N LEU A 106 -13.71 -20.84 4.26
CA LEU A 106 -13.55 -20.84 2.79
C LEU A 106 -13.50 -22.28 2.22
N GLU A 107 -12.91 -23.24 2.94
CA GLU A 107 -12.96 -24.68 2.60
C GLU A 107 -14.37 -25.29 2.76
N ALA A 108 -15.27 -24.68 3.54
CA ALA A 108 -16.69 -25.04 3.59
C ALA A 108 -17.47 -24.41 2.42
N CYS A 109 -17.30 -23.11 2.19
CA CYS A 109 -17.83 -22.40 1.01
C CYS A 109 -17.45 -23.13 -0.30
N GLN A 110 -16.19 -23.52 -0.48
CA GLN A 110 -15.73 -24.26 -1.68
C GLN A 110 -16.46 -25.60 -1.88
N ARG A 111 -16.97 -26.25 -0.83
CA ARG A 111 -17.73 -27.51 -0.91
C ARG A 111 -19.24 -27.31 -1.11
N GLU A 112 -19.80 -26.25 -0.54
CA GLU A 112 -21.23 -25.94 -0.60
C GLU A 112 -21.63 -25.19 -1.88
N GLU A 113 -20.78 -24.28 -2.35
CA GLU A 113 -21.17 -23.18 -3.21
C GLU A 113 -20.93 -23.50 -4.71
N ARG A 114 -21.91 -24.16 -5.34
CA ARG A 114 -21.92 -24.43 -6.80
C ARG A 114 -22.06 -23.18 -7.68
N ALA A 115 -22.07 -21.98 -7.10
CA ALA A 115 -22.35 -20.72 -7.77
C ALA A 115 -21.15 -20.11 -8.54
N PHE A 116 -19.92 -20.56 -8.26
CA PHE A 116 -18.74 -19.99 -8.90
C PHE A 116 -18.63 -20.40 -10.38
N SER A 117 -18.60 -19.41 -11.28
CA SER A 117 -18.26 -19.57 -12.70
C SER A 117 -16.76 -19.80 -12.96
N VAL A 118 -15.96 -19.83 -11.90
CA VAL A 118 -14.51 -20.06 -11.88
C VAL A 118 -14.19 -21.18 -10.91
N LYS A 119 -13.12 -21.93 -11.18
CA LYS A 119 -12.56 -22.92 -10.26
C LYS A 119 -11.96 -22.19 -9.06
N PHE A 120 -12.45 -22.50 -7.87
CA PHE A 120 -12.00 -21.93 -6.58
C PHE A 120 -11.20 -22.98 -5.80
N GLU A 121 -9.97 -22.64 -5.42
CA GLU A 121 -9.04 -23.56 -4.73
C GLU A 121 -8.28 -22.87 -3.59
N VAL A 122 -8.67 -23.14 -2.35
CA VAL A 122 -7.92 -22.73 -1.14
C VAL A 122 -6.58 -23.48 -1.10
N GLN A 123 -5.47 -22.75 -0.94
CA GLN A 123 -4.12 -23.36 -0.93
C GLN A 123 -3.78 -23.98 0.43
N ALA A 124 -2.92 -25.01 0.44
CA ALA A 124 -2.38 -25.57 1.68
C ALA A 124 -1.54 -24.53 2.46
N PRO A 125 -1.46 -24.60 3.80
CA PRO A 125 -0.59 -23.70 4.57
C PRO A 125 0.86 -23.93 4.15
N ARG A 126 1.58 -22.86 3.79
CA ARG A 126 3.02 -22.94 3.48
C ARG A 126 3.91 -22.88 4.74
N TRP A 127 3.34 -22.48 5.89
CA TRP A 127 4.01 -22.22 7.17
C TRP A 127 3.02 -22.36 8.33
N ASP A 128 3.52 -22.62 9.55
CA ASP A 128 2.68 -22.81 10.76
C ASP A 128 2.00 -21.52 11.25
N ASN A 129 2.63 -20.36 11.03
CA ASN A 129 2.06 -19.04 11.30
C ASN A 129 2.12 -18.17 10.03
N PRO A 130 1.23 -18.38 9.06
CA PRO A 130 1.24 -17.66 7.81
C PRO A 130 0.77 -16.21 8.00
N ARG A 131 1.36 -15.26 7.26
CA ARG A 131 0.90 -13.86 7.27
C ARG A 131 -0.35 -13.62 6.44
N ALA A 132 -0.66 -14.53 5.52
CA ALA A 132 -1.80 -14.48 4.60
C ALA A 132 -2.34 -15.89 4.34
N LEU A 133 -3.62 -16.00 4.00
CA LEU A 133 -4.22 -17.21 3.44
C LEU A 133 -4.36 -17.07 1.93
N SER A 134 -3.66 -17.89 1.15
CA SER A 134 -3.76 -17.86 -0.30
C SER A 134 -4.89 -18.77 -0.84
N PHE A 135 -5.62 -18.30 -1.85
CA PHE A 135 -6.49 -19.13 -2.69
C PHE A 135 -6.38 -18.75 -4.16
N VAL A 136 -6.80 -19.62 -5.07
CA VAL A 136 -6.78 -19.36 -6.52
C VAL A 136 -8.19 -19.36 -7.08
N LEU A 137 -8.49 -18.37 -7.92
CA LEU A 137 -9.65 -18.35 -8.81
C LEU A 137 -9.18 -18.47 -10.26
N SER A 138 -9.65 -19.47 -11.00
CA SER A 138 -9.22 -19.71 -12.39
C SER A 138 -10.36 -20.08 -13.33
N SER A 139 -10.26 -19.65 -14.59
CA SER A 139 -11.21 -19.96 -15.65
C SER A 139 -10.63 -21.03 -16.57
N LEU A 140 -11.17 -22.25 -16.51
CA LEU A 140 -10.74 -23.37 -17.35
C LEU A 140 -10.91 -23.10 -18.84
N GLN A 141 -11.89 -22.26 -19.22
CA GLN A 141 -12.16 -21.88 -20.62
C GLN A 141 -11.11 -20.92 -21.17
N LEU A 142 -10.56 -20.04 -20.34
CA LEU A 142 -9.63 -18.98 -20.76
C LEU A 142 -8.17 -19.31 -20.43
N GLY A 143 -7.90 -20.30 -19.58
CA GLY A 143 -6.57 -20.61 -19.08
C GLY A 143 -5.97 -19.50 -18.18
N GLU A 144 -6.79 -18.54 -17.73
CA GLU A 144 -6.38 -17.45 -16.85
C GLU A 144 -6.70 -17.78 -15.37
N GLY A 145 -5.84 -17.32 -14.47
CA GLY A 145 -5.97 -17.49 -13.02
C GLY A 145 -5.45 -16.28 -12.24
N VAL A 146 -5.98 -16.09 -11.03
CA VAL A 146 -5.54 -15.06 -10.07
C VAL A 146 -5.33 -15.74 -8.71
N GLU A 147 -4.16 -15.54 -8.11
CA GLU A 147 -3.88 -15.90 -6.72
C GLU A 147 -4.32 -14.72 -5.83
N PHE A 148 -5.13 -15.02 -4.81
CA PHE A 148 -5.66 -14.09 -3.84
C PHE A 148 -5.08 -14.37 -2.46
N ASP A 149 -4.47 -13.36 -1.84
CA ASP A 149 -3.98 -13.42 -0.47
C ASP A 149 -4.97 -12.71 0.48
N VAL A 150 -5.54 -13.48 1.42
CA VAL A 150 -6.44 -12.96 2.46
C VAL A 150 -5.65 -12.56 3.69
N LEU A 151 -5.84 -11.32 4.13
CA LEU A 151 -5.02 -10.65 5.15
C LEU A 151 -5.94 -10.07 6.25
N PRO A 152 -6.03 -10.68 7.44
CA PRO A 152 -6.69 -10.05 8.57
C PRO A 152 -5.97 -8.76 8.99
N ALA A 153 -6.72 -7.68 9.21
CA ALA A 153 -6.16 -6.39 9.61
C ALA A 153 -6.96 -5.68 10.71
N PHE A 154 -6.24 -4.87 11.50
CA PHE A 154 -6.82 -3.87 12.38
C PHE A 154 -7.34 -2.68 11.56
N ASP A 155 -8.55 -2.21 11.86
CA ASP A 155 -9.19 -1.07 11.19
C ASP A 155 -8.70 0.28 11.73
N ALA A 156 -7.41 0.56 11.54
CA ALA A 156 -6.76 1.78 12.01
C ALA A 156 -7.34 3.08 11.43
N LEU A 157 -8.03 3.00 10.28
CA LEU A 157 -8.62 4.14 9.58
C LEU A 157 -10.12 4.32 9.86
N GLY A 158 -10.83 3.28 10.31
CA GLY A 158 -12.27 3.30 10.51
C GLY A 158 -13.03 3.63 9.22
N GLN A 159 -13.93 4.62 9.27
CA GLN A 159 -14.64 5.12 8.09
C GLN A 159 -13.80 6.19 7.38
N LEU A 160 -13.09 5.77 6.32
CA LEU A 160 -12.31 6.68 5.49
C LEU A 160 -13.22 7.57 4.63
N THR A 161 -12.99 8.89 4.64
CA THR A 161 -13.65 9.84 3.72
C THR A 161 -12.74 10.11 2.53
N ASP A 162 -13.25 9.91 1.31
CA ASP A 162 -12.47 10.08 0.07
C ASP A 162 -11.85 11.49 -0.02
N GLY A 163 -10.54 11.54 -0.29
CA GLY A 163 -9.78 12.78 -0.48
C GLY A 163 -9.22 13.42 0.79
N TYR A 164 -9.62 12.98 1.98
CA TYR A 164 -9.11 13.51 3.25
C TYR A 164 -7.83 12.81 3.71
N LYS A 165 -6.96 13.58 4.37
CA LYS A 165 -5.79 13.05 5.09
C LYS A 165 -6.26 12.39 6.39
N PRO A 166 -5.78 11.17 6.75
CA PRO A 166 -6.06 10.56 8.04
C PRO A 166 -5.63 11.44 9.22
N ASP A 167 -6.26 11.25 10.38
CA ASP A 167 -5.83 11.89 11.64
C ASP A 167 -4.36 11.52 11.93
N PRO A 168 -3.44 12.50 12.09
CA PRO A 168 -2.06 12.26 12.48
C PRO A 168 -1.89 11.34 13.70
N GLN A 169 -2.84 11.32 14.65
CA GLN A 169 -2.80 10.44 15.81
C GLN A 169 -2.80 8.94 15.46
N ILE A 170 -3.36 8.56 14.31
CA ILE A 170 -3.28 7.18 13.80
C ILE A 170 -1.83 6.81 13.49
N TYR A 171 -1.10 7.72 12.84
CA TYR A 171 0.30 7.53 12.49
C TYR A 171 1.25 7.69 13.68
N VAL A 172 0.92 8.53 14.67
CA VAL A 172 1.66 8.59 15.95
C VAL A 172 1.64 7.22 16.65
N LYS A 173 0.45 6.63 16.83
CA LYS A 173 0.30 5.29 17.43
C LYS A 173 1.03 4.20 16.62
N LEU A 174 0.93 4.25 15.28
CA LEU A 174 1.68 3.35 14.41
C LEU A 174 3.20 3.47 14.64
N ILE A 175 3.73 4.68 14.70
CA ILE A 175 5.16 4.95 14.91
C ILE A 175 5.62 4.44 16.28
N GLU A 176 4.83 4.65 17.33
CA GLU A 176 5.10 4.15 18.68
C GLU A 176 5.17 2.61 18.70
N GLU A 177 4.15 1.93 18.17
CA GLU A 177 4.08 0.47 18.06
C GLU A 177 5.20 -0.12 17.20
N CYS A 178 5.43 0.42 15.99
CA CYS A 178 6.51 -0.02 15.11
C CYS A 178 7.90 0.18 15.74
N THR A 179 8.09 1.24 16.54
CA THR A 179 9.35 1.51 17.23
C THR A 179 9.54 0.55 18.41
N TYR A 180 8.50 0.32 19.21
CA TYR A 180 8.52 -0.62 20.34
C TYR A 180 8.76 -2.07 19.89
N LEU A 181 8.03 -2.51 18.86
CA LEU A 181 8.12 -3.87 18.32
C LEU A 181 9.29 -4.09 17.35
N GLN A 182 10.01 -3.02 16.97
CA GLN A 182 11.04 -3.01 15.91
C GLN A 182 10.52 -3.60 14.57
N LYS A 183 9.29 -3.21 14.19
CA LYS A 183 8.52 -3.79 13.07
C LYS A 183 7.99 -2.71 12.11
N GLU A 184 8.91 -1.95 11.53
CA GLU A 184 8.62 -0.97 10.48
C GLU A 184 7.92 -1.64 9.27
N GLY A 185 6.81 -1.06 8.81
CA GLY A 185 6.04 -1.52 7.64
C GLY A 185 5.21 -2.80 7.82
N GLU A 186 5.26 -3.48 8.97
CA GLU A 186 4.53 -4.75 9.22
C GLU A 186 3.00 -4.55 9.23
N PHE A 187 2.53 -3.33 9.49
CA PHE A 187 1.10 -2.97 9.56
C PHE A 187 0.57 -2.23 8.32
N SER A 188 1.34 -2.21 7.24
CA SER A 188 0.93 -1.60 5.96
C SER A 188 -0.43 -2.11 5.43
N THR A 189 -0.86 -3.33 5.81
CA THR A 189 -2.19 -3.86 5.51
C THR A 189 -3.33 -2.97 6.02
N CYS A 190 -3.18 -2.35 7.20
CA CYS A 190 -4.17 -1.43 7.77
C CYS A 190 -4.46 -0.23 6.85
N PHE A 191 -3.47 0.16 6.04
CA PHE A 191 -3.52 1.33 5.16
C PHE A 191 -3.76 0.96 3.68
N THR A 192 -4.22 -0.27 3.41
CA THR A 192 -4.43 -0.79 2.05
C THR A 192 -5.38 0.08 1.21
N GLU A 193 -6.35 0.74 1.84
CA GLU A 193 -7.24 1.67 1.14
C GLU A 193 -6.49 2.87 0.56
N LEU A 194 -5.57 3.45 1.34
CA LEU A 194 -4.73 4.57 0.91
C LEU A 194 -3.74 4.13 -0.17
N GLN A 195 -3.11 2.96 -0.02
CA GLN A 195 -2.25 2.37 -1.06
C GLN A 195 -3.00 2.10 -2.37
N ARG A 196 -4.25 1.60 -2.27
CA ARG A 196 -5.15 1.37 -3.40
C ARG A 196 -5.44 2.69 -4.10
N ASP A 197 -5.86 3.70 -3.35
CA ASP A 197 -6.37 4.96 -3.91
C ASP A 197 -5.26 5.86 -4.47
N PHE A 198 -4.04 5.77 -3.93
CA PHE A 198 -2.84 6.40 -4.51
C PHE A 198 -2.60 6.00 -5.98
N LEU A 199 -2.92 4.76 -6.36
CA LEU A 199 -2.75 4.23 -7.72
C LEU A 199 -4.06 4.20 -8.52
N LYS A 200 -5.19 3.93 -7.87
CA LYS A 200 -6.53 3.86 -8.50
C LYS A 200 -6.95 5.18 -9.13
N GLN A 201 -6.52 6.32 -8.59
CA GLN A 201 -6.82 7.66 -9.12
C GLN A 201 -5.97 8.05 -10.35
N ARG A 202 -4.92 7.29 -10.70
CA ARG A 202 -3.96 7.67 -11.75
C ARG A 202 -4.48 7.48 -13.19
N PRO A 203 -3.94 8.20 -14.19
CA PRO A 203 -4.33 8.06 -15.60
C PRO A 203 -4.23 6.63 -16.13
N THR A 204 -5.06 6.30 -17.13
CA THR A 204 -5.07 4.96 -17.74
C THR A 204 -3.72 4.61 -18.36
N LYS A 205 -3.04 5.56 -19.02
CA LYS A 205 -1.72 5.31 -19.61
C LYS A 205 -0.63 5.07 -18.57
N LEU A 206 -0.66 5.77 -17.42
CA LEU A 206 0.22 5.46 -16.29
C LEU A 206 -0.02 4.06 -15.72
N LYS A 207 -1.28 3.62 -15.60
CA LYS A 207 -1.58 2.22 -15.21
C LYS A 207 -1.11 1.20 -16.26
N SER A 208 -1.07 1.55 -17.53
CA SER A 208 -0.47 0.73 -18.60
C SER A 208 1.05 0.66 -18.50
N LEU A 209 1.73 1.78 -18.23
CA LEU A 209 3.16 1.81 -17.93
C LEU A 209 3.52 0.98 -16.68
N ILE A 210 2.74 1.09 -15.60
CA ILE A 210 2.95 0.28 -14.39
C ILE A 210 2.82 -1.22 -14.71
N ARG A 211 1.88 -1.64 -15.57
CA ARG A 211 1.82 -3.04 -16.04
C ARG A 211 3.09 -3.45 -16.79
N LEU A 212 3.62 -2.57 -17.65
CA LEU A 212 4.85 -2.84 -18.39
C LEU A 212 6.04 -3.06 -17.44
N VAL A 213 6.22 -2.15 -16.47
CA VAL A 213 7.27 -2.24 -15.44
C VAL A 213 7.09 -3.49 -14.58
N LYS A 214 5.87 -3.83 -14.17
CA LYS A 214 5.58 -5.09 -13.44
C LYS A 214 5.91 -6.32 -14.27
N HIS A 215 5.58 -6.33 -15.56
CA HIS A 215 5.90 -7.45 -16.45
C HIS A 215 7.42 -7.64 -16.61
N TRP A 216 8.15 -6.54 -16.81
CA TRP A 216 9.61 -6.52 -16.80
C TRP A 216 10.17 -7.07 -15.48
N TYR A 217 9.73 -6.51 -14.34
CA TYR A 217 10.14 -6.95 -13.00
C TYR A 217 9.88 -8.45 -12.77
N GLN A 218 8.74 -8.99 -13.20
CA GLN A 218 8.43 -10.42 -13.09
C GLN A 218 9.34 -11.29 -13.97
N ASN A 219 9.78 -10.81 -15.14
CA ASN A 219 10.75 -11.53 -15.96
C ASN A 219 12.15 -11.51 -15.31
N CYS A 220 12.55 -10.40 -14.67
CA CYS A 220 13.76 -10.33 -13.84
C CYS A 220 13.67 -11.25 -12.62
N LYS A 221 12.53 -11.28 -11.91
CA LYS A 221 12.29 -12.13 -10.73
C LYS A 221 12.43 -13.62 -11.07
N LYS A 222 11.94 -14.05 -12.23
CA LYS A 222 12.12 -15.43 -12.74
C LYS A 222 13.58 -15.80 -13.00
N LYS A 223 14.44 -14.84 -13.35
CA LYS A 223 15.87 -15.04 -13.61
C LYS A 223 16.73 -14.98 -12.34
N LEU A 224 16.39 -14.07 -11.42
CA LEU A 224 17.24 -13.69 -10.28
C LEU A 224 16.76 -14.20 -8.91
N GLY A 225 15.50 -14.64 -8.81
CA GLY A 225 14.89 -15.08 -7.56
C GLY A 225 14.41 -13.92 -6.69
N LYS A 226 15.11 -13.64 -5.59
CA LYS A 226 14.74 -12.57 -4.65
C LYS A 226 15.12 -11.19 -5.22
N LEU A 227 14.18 -10.25 -5.16
CA LEU A 227 14.30 -8.87 -5.61
C LEU A 227 13.56 -7.93 -4.63
N PRO A 228 13.79 -6.60 -4.70
CA PRO A 228 13.04 -5.61 -3.92
C PRO A 228 11.52 -5.70 -4.18
N PRO A 229 10.66 -5.27 -3.25
CA PRO A 229 9.21 -5.40 -3.39
C PRO A 229 8.68 -4.81 -4.71
N GLN A 230 7.82 -5.56 -5.43
CA GLN A 230 7.20 -5.09 -6.69
C GLN A 230 6.51 -3.73 -6.52
N TYR A 231 5.91 -3.48 -5.35
CA TYR A 231 5.25 -2.22 -5.04
C TYR A 231 6.21 -1.02 -5.04
N ALA A 232 7.50 -1.20 -4.71
CA ALA A 232 8.51 -0.16 -4.83
C ALA A 232 8.68 0.30 -6.30
N LEU A 233 8.56 -0.63 -7.26
CA LEU A 233 8.62 -0.31 -8.69
C LEU A 233 7.31 0.33 -9.20
N GLU A 234 6.15 -0.05 -8.64
CA GLU A 234 4.89 0.67 -8.94
C GLU A 234 4.98 2.14 -8.46
N LEU A 235 5.53 2.40 -7.27
CA LEU A 235 5.78 3.75 -6.76
C LEU A 235 6.87 4.50 -7.53
N LEU A 236 7.97 3.84 -7.90
CA LEU A 236 9.03 4.46 -8.71
C LEU A 236 8.52 4.86 -10.11
N THR A 237 7.56 4.10 -10.66
CA THR A 237 6.89 4.45 -11.92
C THR A 237 5.99 5.68 -11.77
N VAL A 238 5.28 5.82 -10.64
CA VAL A 238 4.53 7.04 -10.34
C VAL A 238 5.47 8.23 -10.18
N TYR A 239 6.57 8.07 -9.44
CA TYR A 239 7.59 9.11 -9.27
C TYR A 239 8.19 9.57 -10.61
N ALA A 240 8.55 8.64 -11.50
CA ALA A 240 9.07 8.96 -12.83
C ALA A 240 8.11 9.87 -13.61
N TRP A 241 6.82 9.50 -13.67
CA TRP A 241 5.79 10.29 -14.34
C TRP A 241 5.47 11.63 -13.63
N GLU A 242 5.51 11.67 -12.29
CA GLU A 242 5.31 12.89 -11.50
C GLU A 242 6.47 13.89 -11.60
N GLN A 243 7.70 13.43 -11.82
CA GLN A 243 8.86 14.30 -12.07
C GLN A 243 9.10 14.59 -13.56
N GLY A 244 8.50 13.80 -14.43
CA GLY A 244 8.59 13.91 -15.89
C GLY A 244 7.46 14.75 -16.46
N SER A 245 6.60 14.10 -17.26
CA SER A 245 5.57 14.79 -18.04
C SER A 245 4.35 15.24 -17.24
N MET A 246 3.94 14.52 -16.20
CA MET A 246 2.62 14.64 -15.53
C MET A 246 1.40 14.56 -16.48
N GLU A 247 1.61 14.26 -17.76
CA GLU A 247 0.57 14.29 -18.78
C GLU A 247 -0.31 13.04 -18.77
N THR A 248 -1.53 13.18 -19.28
CA THR A 248 -2.45 12.02 -19.40
C THR A 248 -2.08 11.09 -20.56
N ASP A 249 -1.36 11.60 -21.56
CA ASP A 249 -0.75 10.87 -22.67
C ASP A 249 0.75 11.19 -22.79
N PHE A 250 1.57 10.17 -23.04
CA PHE A 250 3.03 10.27 -23.06
C PHE A 250 3.64 9.12 -23.87
N ASN A 251 4.94 9.18 -24.17
CA ASN A 251 5.63 8.09 -24.85
C ASN A 251 6.00 6.96 -23.86
N THR A 252 5.31 5.82 -23.95
CA THR A 252 5.51 4.66 -23.06
C THR A 252 6.94 4.13 -23.06
N ALA A 253 7.68 4.20 -24.18
CA ALA A 253 9.07 3.74 -24.23
C ALA A 253 10.03 4.70 -23.51
N GLN A 254 9.78 6.01 -23.61
CA GLN A 254 10.54 7.03 -22.90
C GLN A 254 10.34 6.92 -21.39
N GLU A 255 9.10 6.86 -20.91
CA GLU A 255 8.82 6.72 -19.49
C GLU A 255 9.30 5.36 -18.94
N PHE A 256 9.18 4.26 -19.70
CA PHE A 256 9.74 2.96 -19.32
C PHE A 256 11.27 3.03 -19.19
N ARG A 257 11.94 3.69 -20.13
CA ARG A 257 13.38 3.96 -20.06
C ARG A 257 13.74 4.79 -18.81
N THR A 258 12.98 5.85 -18.50
CA THR A 258 13.20 6.68 -17.31
C THR A 258 13.09 5.86 -16.02
N VAL A 259 12.13 4.93 -15.92
CA VAL A 259 12.04 4.02 -14.76
C VAL A 259 13.26 3.11 -14.66
N LEU A 260 13.77 2.57 -15.79
CA LEU A 260 15.00 1.77 -15.78
C LEU A 260 16.21 2.61 -15.34
N GLU A 261 16.36 3.83 -15.84
CA GLU A 261 17.46 4.75 -15.46
C GLU A 261 17.39 5.14 -13.98
N LEU A 262 16.20 5.29 -13.39
CA LEU A 262 16.04 5.46 -11.94
C LEU A 262 16.46 4.22 -11.14
N VAL A 263 16.14 3.01 -11.63
CA VAL A 263 16.58 1.75 -10.99
C VAL A 263 18.10 1.60 -11.05
N ILE A 264 18.76 2.01 -12.15
CA ILE A 264 20.23 2.01 -12.24
C ILE A 264 20.81 2.95 -11.18
N ASN A 265 20.23 4.14 -11.04
CA ASN A 265 20.64 5.16 -10.07
C ASN A 265 20.05 4.95 -8.65
N TYR A 266 19.68 3.72 -8.28
CA TYR A 266 19.00 3.43 -7.00
C TYR A 266 19.72 3.99 -5.76
N GLN A 267 21.05 4.08 -5.81
CA GLN A 267 21.88 4.61 -4.72
C GLN A 267 21.65 6.10 -4.43
N GLN A 268 20.93 6.84 -5.30
CA GLN A 268 20.59 8.24 -5.11
C GLN A 268 19.13 8.45 -4.68
N LEU A 269 18.27 7.44 -4.77
CA LEU A 269 16.82 7.60 -4.60
C LEU A 269 16.42 7.87 -3.14
N CYS A 270 15.77 9.01 -2.92
CA CYS A 270 15.16 9.42 -1.66
C CYS A 270 13.75 9.95 -1.93
N ILE A 271 12.79 9.04 -2.09
CA ILE A 271 11.43 9.31 -2.56
C ILE A 271 10.44 9.14 -1.40
N TYR A 272 9.52 10.09 -1.27
CA TYR A 272 8.41 10.07 -0.33
C TYR A 272 7.29 10.99 -0.84
N TRP A 273 6.10 10.89 -0.25
CA TRP A 273 4.95 11.75 -0.55
C TRP A 273 4.31 12.25 0.74
N THR A 274 3.74 13.45 0.70
CA THR A 274 3.01 14.05 1.83
C THR A 274 1.48 13.98 1.69
N LYS A 275 0.98 13.01 0.89
CA LYS A 275 -0.45 12.90 0.56
C LYS A 275 -1.31 12.47 1.76
N TYR A 276 -0.87 11.47 2.51
CA TYR A 276 -1.62 10.91 3.64
C TYR A 276 -0.96 11.18 5.02
N TYR A 277 0.26 11.67 5.05
CA TYR A 277 0.95 12.17 6.25
C TYR A 277 1.88 13.33 5.84
N ASP A 278 2.47 14.05 6.78
CA ASP A 278 3.36 15.20 6.52
C ASP A 278 4.30 15.46 7.72
N PHE A 279 4.91 16.64 7.73
CA PHE A 279 5.83 17.11 8.76
C PHE A 279 5.18 18.09 9.77
N GLU A 280 3.86 18.28 9.76
CA GLU A 280 3.19 19.24 10.67
C GLU A 280 3.12 18.71 12.11
N ASN A 281 2.95 17.39 12.27
CA ASN A 281 3.01 16.74 13.57
C ASN A 281 4.47 16.46 13.99
N PRO A 282 4.98 16.98 15.13
CA PRO A 282 6.39 16.84 15.50
C PRO A 282 6.90 15.41 15.70
N ILE A 283 6.03 14.47 16.07
CA ILE A 283 6.40 13.05 16.22
C ILE A 283 6.60 12.42 14.84
N ILE A 284 5.65 12.65 13.92
CA ILE A 284 5.74 12.20 12.53
C ILE A 284 6.93 12.85 11.84
N GLU A 285 7.13 14.17 11.98
CA GLU A 285 8.28 14.89 11.42
C GLU A 285 9.61 14.26 11.83
N LYS A 286 9.83 14.11 13.14
CA LYS A 286 11.05 13.53 13.71
C LYS A 286 11.29 12.11 13.21
N TYR A 287 10.23 11.34 13.00
CA TYR A 287 10.31 9.98 12.49
C TYR A 287 10.60 9.95 10.97
N LEU A 288 9.91 10.77 10.16
CA LEU A 288 10.17 10.90 8.73
C LEU A 288 11.60 11.38 8.45
N ARG A 289 12.12 12.35 9.20
CA ARG A 289 13.52 12.79 9.09
C ARG A 289 14.49 11.62 9.29
N ARG A 290 14.25 10.74 10.28
CA ARG A 290 15.04 9.52 10.49
C ARG A 290 14.95 8.57 9.30
N GLN A 291 13.74 8.30 8.80
CA GLN A 291 13.53 7.45 7.62
C GLN A 291 14.28 7.98 6.39
N LEU A 292 14.19 9.29 6.13
CA LEU A 292 14.85 9.96 4.99
C LEU A 292 16.39 10.02 5.11
N THR A 293 16.95 9.83 6.31
CA THR A 293 18.41 9.67 6.51
C THR A 293 18.92 8.23 6.34
N LYS A 294 18.05 7.22 6.14
CA LYS A 294 18.47 5.83 5.97
C LYS A 294 19.29 5.60 4.69
N PRO A 295 20.15 4.56 4.65
CA PRO A 295 20.86 4.15 3.44
C PRO A 295 19.93 3.99 2.24
N ARG A 296 20.40 4.45 1.08
CA ARG A 296 19.64 4.49 -0.17
C ARG A 296 19.51 3.07 -0.78
N PRO A 297 18.39 2.75 -1.46
CA PRO A 297 17.28 3.63 -1.78
C PRO A 297 16.30 3.79 -0.60
N VAL A 298 15.77 4.99 -0.45
CA VAL A 298 14.59 5.24 0.38
C VAL A 298 13.42 5.49 -0.56
N ILE A 299 12.40 4.65 -0.47
CA ILE A 299 11.12 4.80 -1.16
C ILE A 299 10.05 4.57 -0.11
N LEU A 300 9.58 5.64 0.54
CA LEU A 300 8.54 5.54 1.56
C LEU A 300 7.18 5.27 0.92
N ASP A 301 6.44 4.33 1.50
CA ASP A 301 5.05 4.08 1.15
C ASP A 301 4.23 5.35 1.41
N PRO A 302 3.53 5.93 0.42
CA PRO A 302 2.67 7.09 0.64
C PRO A 302 1.60 6.87 1.71
N ALA A 303 1.22 5.61 1.98
CA ALA A 303 0.18 5.22 2.94
C ALA A 303 0.69 4.90 4.36
N ASP A 304 1.98 4.56 4.51
CA ASP A 304 2.60 4.11 5.77
C ASP A 304 3.98 4.79 5.96
N PRO A 305 4.12 5.77 6.88
CA PRO A 305 5.36 6.51 7.09
C PRO A 305 6.50 5.65 7.68
N THR A 306 6.21 4.42 8.13
CA THR A 306 7.20 3.45 8.62
C THR A 306 7.74 2.55 7.51
N GLY A 307 6.96 2.36 6.43
CA GLY A 307 7.28 1.44 5.34
C GLY A 307 8.28 2.00 4.31
N ASN A 308 9.59 1.86 4.55
CA ASN A 308 10.58 2.06 3.49
C ASN A 308 10.69 0.82 2.58
N LEU A 309 10.01 0.88 1.44
CA LEU A 309 9.96 -0.18 0.41
C LEU A 309 11.27 -0.31 -0.39
N GLY A 310 12.15 0.70 -0.33
CA GLY A 310 13.51 0.63 -0.89
C GLY A 310 14.52 -0.07 0.05
N GLY A 311 14.23 -0.11 1.35
CA GLY A 311 15.16 -0.57 2.37
C GLY A 311 15.41 -2.08 2.41
N GLY A 312 16.43 -2.49 3.18
CA GLY A 312 16.63 -3.88 3.60
C GLY A 312 17.18 -4.88 2.56
N ASP A 313 17.25 -4.52 1.26
CA ASP A 313 17.82 -5.42 0.24
C ASP A 313 18.77 -4.73 -0.78
N PRO A 314 19.98 -4.29 -0.35
CA PRO A 314 20.96 -3.69 -1.26
C PRO A 314 21.46 -4.64 -2.36
N LYS A 315 21.35 -5.96 -2.15
CA LYS A 315 21.74 -6.98 -3.13
C LYS A 315 20.70 -7.07 -4.23
N GLY A 316 19.42 -7.16 -3.87
CA GLY A 316 18.30 -7.18 -4.80
C GLY A 316 18.28 -5.96 -5.71
N TRP A 317 18.51 -4.75 -5.15
CA TRP A 317 18.62 -3.53 -5.96
C TRP A 317 19.80 -3.55 -6.92
N ARG A 318 20.99 -4.02 -6.49
CA ARG A 318 22.15 -4.16 -7.37
C ARG A 318 21.89 -5.12 -8.54
N GLN A 319 21.26 -6.27 -8.28
CA GLN A 319 20.91 -7.23 -9.33
C GLN A 319 19.85 -6.67 -10.28
N LEU A 320 18.88 -5.91 -9.76
CA LEU A 320 17.85 -5.26 -10.59
C LEU A 320 18.41 -4.11 -11.45
N ALA A 321 19.39 -3.36 -10.94
CA ALA A 321 20.13 -2.35 -11.68
C ALA A 321 20.93 -2.96 -12.85
N GLN A 322 21.61 -4.09 -12.63
CA GLN A 322 22.32 -4.82 -13.69
C GLN A 322 21.38 -5.33 -14.80
N GLU A 323 20.17 -5.78 -14.46
CA GLU A 323 19.16 -6.05 -15.49
C GLU A 323 18.73 -4.75 -16.17
N ALA A 324 18.44 -3.68 -15.43
CA ALA A 324 18.03 -2.41 -16.03
C ALA A 324 19.06 -1.88 -17.06
N GLU A 325 20.36 -1.91 -16.74
CA GLU A 325 21.46 -1.59 -17.66
C GLU A 325 21.43 -2.46 -18.93
N ALA A 326 21.33 -3.78 -18.77
CA ALA A 326 21.24 -4.70 -19.91
C ALA A 326 19.99 -4.42 -20.76
N TRP A 327 18.87 -4.11 -20.11
CA TRP A 327 17.60 -3.86 -20.76
C TRP A 327 17.54 -2.55 -21.54
N LEU A 328 18.35 -1.54 -21.20
CA LEU A 328 18.47 -0.30 -21.98
C LEU A 328 18.94 -0.49 -23.43
N ASN A 329 19.53 -1.66 -23.75
CA ASN A 329 20.03 -2.01 -25.08
C ASN A 329 19.03 -2.83 -25.93
N TYR A 330 17.85 -3.18 -25.40
CA TYR A 330 16.84 -3.94 -26.16
C TYR A 330 15.97 -3.04 -27.06
N PRO A 331 15.42 -3.58 -28.17
CA PRO A 331 14.45 -2.89 -29.03
C PRO A 331 13.31 -2.14 -28.33
N SER A 332 12.91 -2.55 -27.12
CA SER A 332 11.86 -1.91 -26.34
C SER A 332 12.26 -0.56 -25.71
N THR A 333 13.55 -0.32 -25.52
CA THR A 333 14.09 0.91 -24.91
C THR A 333 14.98 1.71 -25.87
N VAL A 334 15.48 1.07 -26.93
CA VAL A 334 16.21 1.71 -28.01
C VAL A 334 15.22 2.46 -28.91
N GLN A 335 15.25 3.78 -28.84
CA GLN A 335 14.56 4.61 -29.83
C GLN A 335 15.23 4.40 -31.20
N THR A 336 14.45 4.04 -32.22
CA THR A 336 14.97 4.00 -33.59
C THR A 336 15.36 5.42 -34.02
N MET A 337 16.66 5.65 -34.22
CA MET A 337 17.17 6.94 -34.69
C MET A 337 16.44 7.37 -35.97
N ARG A 338 15.67 8.45 -35.88
CA ARG A 338 15.48 9.37 -37.00
C ARG A 338 16.40 10.56 -36.76
N PRO A 339 17.22 10.98 -37.72
CA PRO A 339 18.09 12.13 -37.54
C PRO A 339 17.25 13.41 -37.55
N THR A 340 17.11 14.02 -36.38
CA THR A 340 16.67 15.41 -36.23
C THR A 340 17.48 16.05 -35.12
N ILE A 341 18.21 17.11 -35.44
CA ILE A 341 19.15 17.87 -34.58
C ILE A 341 18.79 19.36 -34.76
N PRO A 342 18.94 20.28 -33.78
CA PRO A 342 19.39 20.13 -32.38
C PRO A 342 18.42 20.70 -31.31
N GLY A 343 18.71 20.46 -30.03
CA GLY A 343 18.47 21.44 -28.96
C GLY A 343 17.58 21.00 -27.78
N GLY A 344 18.18 20.79 -26.61
CA GLY A 344 17.50 20.31 -25.38
C GLY A 344 17.11 18.83 -25.49
N ILE A 345 17.39 17.95 -24.53
CA ILE A 345 17.58 18.15 -23.09
C ILE A 345 18.87 17.44 -22.63
N ARG A 346 19.86 18.22 -22.20
CA ARG A 346 20.89 17.80 -21.24
C ARG A 346 20.68 18.66 -19.99
N ASN A 347 19.84 18.18 -19.06
CA ASN A 347 19.70 18.61 -17.65
C ASN A 347 18.44 17.97 -17.04
N MET A 348 18.54 16.72 -16.56
CA MET A 348 17.57 16.14 -15.60
C MET A 348 18.26 15.25 -14.55
N VAL A 349 19.54 15.52 -14.27
CA VAL A 349 20.22 15.07 -13.04
C VAL A 349 21.04 16.25 -12.51
N THR A 350 20.35 17.31 -12.08
CA THR A 350 20.94 18.41 -11.31
C THR A 350 20.44 18.36 -9.87
N LEU A 351 21.39 18.40 -8.95
CA LEU A 351 21.26 17.95 -7.56
C LEU A 351 20.71 19.05 -6.63
N GLU A 352 19.83 19.92 -7.12
CA GLU A 352 19.62 21.26 -6.53
C GLU A 352 18.51 21.39 -5.48
N HIS A 353 17.56 20.44 -5.36
CA HIS A 353 16.49 20.53 -4.36
C HIS A 353 16.78 19.85 -3.00
N MET A 354 18.03 19.48 -2.73
CA MET A 354 18.47 18.89 -1.45
C MET A 354 19.23 19.85 -0.52
N SER A 355 19.38 21.14 -0.89
CA SER A 355 20.17 22.11 -0.10
C SER A 355 19.35 22.86 0.98
N THR A 356 18.05 23.07 0.77
CA THR A 356 17.23 23.99 1.59
C THR A 356 16.75 23.42 2.94
N LEU A 357 17.31 22.30 3.41
CA LEU A 357 16.89 21.63 4.66
C LEU A 357 18.05 21.27 5.61
N ILE A 358 19.26 21.81 5.39
CA ILE A 358 20.43 21.65 6.27
C ILE A 358 21.01 23.03 6.69
N SER A 359 20.14 24.01 6.96
CA SER A 359 20.53 25.39 7.32
C SER A 359 19.80 25.96 8.56
N LEU A 360 19.26 25.09 9.42
CA LEU A 360 18.66 25.45 10.71
C LEU A 360 19.23 24.63 11.89
N ILE A 361 20.50 24.20 11.80
CA ILE A 361 21.27 23.71 12.95
C ILE A 361 22.54 24.53 13.07
N ASP A 362 22.40 25.69 13.71
CA ASP A 362 23.53 26.35 14.37
C ASP A 362 22.99 27.23 15.52
N PRO A 363 23.43 26.99 16.76
CA PRO A 363 23.64 28.07 17.70
C PRO A 363 25.08 28.06 18.23
N ALA A 364 25.93 28.83 17.54
CA ALA A 364 26.92 29.78 18.07
C ALA A 364 27.89 29.39 19.20
N HIS A 365 29.15 29.81 18.98
CA HIS A 365 30.26 29.98 19.93
C HIS A 365 31.06 28.70 20.32
N SER A 366 32.40 28.74 20.42
CA SER A 366 33.34 29.88 20.29
C SER A 366 34.79 29.49 19.94
N ARG A 367 35.44 30.38 19.15
CA ARG A 367 36.86 30.78 19.14
C ARG A 367 37.99 29.81 18.68
N GLN A 368 38.92 30.42 17.94
CA GLN A 368 40.26 29.93 17.53
C GLN A 368 41.18 29.79 18.77
N HIS A 369 42.30 29.03 18.81
CA HIS A 369 43.49 28.96 17.93
C HIS A 369 44.32 27.65 18.25
N PRO A 370 45.51 27.36 17.64
CA PRO A 370 45.94 25.98 17.34
C PRO A 370 47.25 25.52 18.08
N PRO A 371 48.13 24.65 17.54
CA PRO A 371 48.19 23.24 17.92
C PRO A 371 49.52 22.79 18.56
N HIS A 372 49.50 21.75 19.39
CA HIS A 372 50.73 21.08 19.87
C HIS A 372 50.73 19.55 19.75
N ARG A 373 51.58 19.07 18.83
CA ARG A 373 52.50 17.92 18.85
C ARG A 373 52.26 16.72 19.81
N GLN A 374 52.57 15.54 19.24
CA GLN A 374 53.13 14.33 19.89
C GLN A 374 52.16 13.48 20.77
N LYS A 375 52.35 12.16 20.95
CA LYS A 375 52.93 11.06 20.13
C LYS A 375 52.69 9.76 20.93
N ARG A 376 52.20 8.67 20.31
CA ARG A 376 52.23 7.29 20.87
C ARG A 376 51.41 7.10 22.19
N THR A 377 51.04 5.93 22.69
CA THR A 377 51.15 4.51 22.27
C THR A 377 50.14 3.65 23.05
N GLY A 378 49.66 2.57 22.44
CA GLY A 378 49.35 1.32 23.18
C GLY A 378 48.01 1.23 23.92
N PRO A 379 47.61 0.00 24.34
CA PRO A 379 46.20 -0.33 24.55
C PRO A 379 45.80 -0.73 25.99
N ALA A 380 44.48 -0.87 26.16
CA ALA A 380 43.68 -1.77 27.02
C ALA A 380 44.40 -2.89 27.82
N PRO A 381 43.83 -3.46 28.91
CA PRO A 381 42.38 -3.79 29.03
C PRO A 381 41.78 -3.84 30.47
N SER A 382 40.60 -4.49 30.58
CA SER A 382 40.00 -5.10 31.80
C SER A 382 39.52 -4.15 32.92
N SER A 383 38.48 -4.47 33.71
CA SER A 383 37.51 -5.58 33.69
C SER A 383 36.34 -5.31 34.66
N GLU A 384 35.15 -5.78 34.29
CA GLU A 384 34.13 -6.41 35.16
C GLU A 384 33.50 -5.70 36.37
N CYS A 385 32.35 -6.28 36.76
CA CYS A 385 31.60 -6.12 38.01
C CYS A 385 30.90 -4.78 38.25
N GLN A 386 29.70 -4.73 38.83
CA GLN A 386 28.53 -5.63 38.93
C GLN A 386 27.50 -4.83 39.75
N CYS A 387 26.23 -5.21 39.69
CA CYS A 387 25.13 -4.57 40.43
C CYS A 387 25.33 -4.59 41.96
N ILE A 388 24.66 -3.69 42.70
CA ILE A 388 23.84 -4.07 43.88
C ILE A 388 22.89 -2.93 44.35
N LEU A 389 21.64 -3.37 44.54
CA LEU A 389 20.48 -2.92 45.35
C LEU A 389 20.49 -1.66 46.24
N GLY A 390 19.27 -1.10 46.36
CA GLY A 390 18.72 -0.55 47.62
C GLY A 390 18.62 0.99 47.72
N GLU A 391 17.67 1.58 48.45
CA GLU A 391 16.39 1.09 48.99
C GLU A 391 15.53 2.30 49.46
N ARG A 392 14.18 2.16 49.43
CA ARG A 392 13.15 2.85 50.25
C ARG A 392 13.02 4.39 50.36
N ALA A 393 11.74 4.81 50.42
CA ALA A 393 11.26 6.16 50.78
C ALA A 393 11.12 6.37 52.30
N PRO A 394 10.71 7.59 52.74
CA PRO A 394 9.45 7.65 53.51
C PRO A 394 8.50 8.83 53.13
N VAL A 395 7.40 8.93 53.90
CA VAL A 395 6.11 9.62 53.64
C VAL A 395 5.96 10.94 54.43
N LEU A 396 5.06 11.87 54.02
CA LEU A 396 4.14 12.78 54.79
C LEU A 396 3.74 14.04 53.93
N SER A 397 2.64 14.81 54.12
CA SER A 397 1.22 14.47 54.41
C SER A 397 0.25 15.70 54.34
N GLY A 398 -0.51 15.88 53.24
CA GLY A 398 -1.72 16.75 53.16
C GLY A 398 -1.54 18.29 53.21
N PRO A 399 -2.61 19.10 53.16
CA PRO A 399 -4.05 18.76 53.08
C PRO A 399 -4.82 19.38 51.87
N VAL A 400 -6.14 19.15 51.83
CA VAL A 400 -7.13 19.54 50.79
C VAL A 400 -8.13 20.57 51.36
N PRO A 401 -8.84 21.34 50.52
CA PRO A 401 -10.22 21.75 50.83
C PRO A 401 -11.25 21.30 49.77
N SER A 402 -12.46 21.03 50.25
CA SER A 402 -13.60 20.43 49.54
C SER A 402 -14.84 21.35 49.56
N PHE A 403 -15.84 21.08 48.70
CA PHE A 403 -17.30 21.24 48.93
C PHE A 403 -18.04 20.66 47.69
N SER A 404 -18.77 19.53 47.83
CA SER A 404 -20.25 19.41 47.94
C SER A 404 -21.07 19.96 46.77
N GLY A 405 -22.10 19.29 46.23
CA GLY A 405 -22.72 18.00 46.57
C GLY A 405 -24.17 17.95 46.05
N GLY A 406 -24.68 16.79 45.61
CA GLY A 406 -26.06 16.64 45.11
C GLY A 406 -26.31 15.24 44.54
N THR A 407 -27.35 14.56 45.03
CA THR A 407 -27.60 13.11 44.81
C THR A 407 -29.09 12.87 44.49
N LEU A 408 -29.45 11.62 44.16
CA LEU A 408 -30.79 11.03 43.84
C LEU A 408 -31.09 10.97 42.32
N ASP A 409 -31.69 9.91 41.74
CA ASP A 409 -31.85 8.49 42.13
C ASP A 409 -32.30 7.71 40.86
N PRO A 410 -31.99 6.41 40.64
CA PRO A 410 -32.30 5.73 39.39
C PRO A 410 -33.45 4.71 39.51
N GLU A 411 -34.60 4.98 38.88
CA GLU A 411 -35.48 3.99 38.19
C GLU A 411 -36.83 4.63 37.79
N ARG A 412 -37.15 4.67 36.48
CA ARG A 412 -38.55 4.53 35.99
C ARG A 412 -38.66 4.28 34.47
N THR A 413 -38.91 3.01 34.15
CA THR A 413 -39.98 2.55 33.22
C THR A 413 -40.01 3.01 31.75
N LYS A 414 -39.44 2.14 30.90
CA LYS A 414 -40.01 1.53 29.66
C LYS A 414 -41.38 2.03 29.10
N LEU A 415 -41.43 2.10 27.76
CA LEU A 415 -42.56 1.84 26.84
C LEU A 415 -43.76 2.80 26.78
N LEU A 416 -43.96 3.40 25.59
CA LEU A 416 -45.12 3.24 24.65
C LEU A 416 -44.94 4.27 23.51
N SER A 417 -44.61 3.84 22.29
CA SER A 417 -45.49 3.45 21.18
C SER A 417 -45.78 4.60 20.17
N GLU A 418 -45.28 4.38 18.95
CA GLU A 418 -45.99 4.54 17.66
C GLU A 418 -46.57 5.89 17.21
N LEU A 419 -46.09 6.34 16.03
CA LEU A 419 -46.77 7.08 14.95
C LEU A 419 -45.72 7.17 13.82
N VAL A 420 -45.65 6.26 12.85
CA VAL A 420 -46.56 6.11 11.70
C VAL A 420 -46.87 7.45 11.03
N TYR A 421 -46.07 7.83 10.03
CA TYR A 421 -46.65 8.26 8.75
C TYR A 421 -45.68 8.07 7.56
N ASN A 422 -46.24 7.62 6.44
CA ASN A 422 -45.54 7.34 5.19
C ASN A 422 -46.55 7.64 4.06
N PRO A 423 -46.32 8.63 3.18
CA PRO A 423 -47.14 8.83 2.00
C PRO A 423 -46.32 8.70 0.71
N GLY A 424 -46.59 7.62 -0.04
CA GLY A 424 -46.34 7.59 -1.47
C GLY A 424 -47.60 7.96 -2.26
N GLN A 425 -47.39 8.23 -3.56
CA GLN A 425 -48.37 8.42 -4.65
C GLN A 425 -48.88 9.85 -4.93
N ASN A 426 -48.62 10.25 -6.19
CA ASN A 426 -49.24 11.36 -6.93
C ASN A 426 -50.76 11.23 -7.01
N PRO A 427 -51.46 12.36 -7.25
CA PRO A 427 -52.21 12.43 -8.50
C PRO A 427 -52.16 13.81 -9.22
N GLY A 428 -52.00 13.76 -10.55
CA GLY A 428 -52.92 14.44 -11.48
C GLY A 428 -52.77 15.93 -11.84
N LEU A 429 -52.41 16.17 -13.11
CA LEU A 429 -52.82 17.28 -14.01
C LEU A 429 -52.66 18.76 -13.57
N LEU A 430 -51.89 19.52 -14.36
CA LEU A 430 -52.45 20.40 -15.41
C LEU A 430 -51.35 21.02 -16.30
N THR A 431 -51.48 20.87 -17.62
CA THR A 431 -50.76 21.66 -18.64
C THR A 431 -51.68 21.92 -19.84
N PRO A 432 -51.59 23.13 -20.45
CA PRO A 432 -51.77 23.35 -21.88
C PRO A 432 -50.40 23.75 -22.48
N GLY A 433 -49.84 23.07 -23.48
CA GLY A 433 -50.25 23.11 -24.89
C GLY A 433 -49.46 24.23 -25.62
N LEU A 434 -48.97 24.13 -26.86
CA LEU A 434 -48.90 23.10 -27.92
C LEU A 434 -47.40 23.07 -28.40
N VAL A 435 -46.84 22.23 -29.29
CA VAL A 435 -47.23 21.80 -30.64
C VAL A 435 -46.42 20.53 -31.01
N CYS A 436 -47.11 19.50 -31.53
CA CYS A 436 -46.56 18.33 -32.25
C CYS A 436 -46.53 18.66 -33.78
N PRO A 437 -46.02 17.85 -34.76
CA PRO A 437 -46.05 16.37 -34.75
C PRO A 437 -44.98 15.56 -35.56
N LEU A 438 -44.97 14.22 -35.34
CA LEU A 438 -44.77 13.12 -36.33
C LEU A 438 -43.40 13.04 -37.09
N SER A 439 -42.95 11.96 -37.78
CA SER A 439 -43.40 10.58 -38.13
C SER A 439 -42.21 9.83 -38.78
N TYR A 440 -42.07 8.50 -38.86
CA TYR A 440 -42.57 7.32 -38.11
C TYR A 440 -41.82 6.06 -38.66
N HIS A 441 -41.78 4.94 -37.93
CA HIS A 441 -41.35 3.58 -38.37
C HIS A 441 -39.84 3.34 -38.63
N ARG A 442 -39.30 2.12 -38.45
CA ARG A 442 -39.95 0.81 -38.18
C ARG A 442 -39.15 -0.04 -37.21
#